data_AF-A0A8J4G9G8-F1
#
_entry.id   AF-A0A8J4G9G8-F1
#
_cell.length_a   1.000
_cell.length_b   1.000
_cell.length_c   1.000
_cell.angle_alpha   90.00
_cell.angle_beta   90.00
_cell.angle_gamma   90.00
#
_symmetry.space_group_name_H-M   'P 1'
#
loop_
_entity.id
_entity.type
_entity.pdbx_description
1 polymer ?
#
loop_
_entity_poly.entity_id
_entity_poly.type
_entity_poly.pdbx_seq_one_letter_code
_entity_poly.pdbx_strand_id
1 'polypeptide(L)'
;PPPPPPPPAPPPPPPPPPPPPPPPPPPAPPPPPPPPPPPPPPPPPPGPPPPPPPPPPPPPRPFPPSPAPLGSVAQPLSIMDDLVQNFPFAACAARNITLSSYRLGPSLGPTSVSRTENRYCFWVKRTGYVDPKSACMNMTVNKVDIIVNRACVEESPRPVRAATVNGVPLAIYFSPRVYKGESYSTLAISRISDVFPKFPPGGLEVCLELRISSLCSQPETLCYGGRCVYALFNEDRTCCPTSQMPVA
;
A
#
# COMPACT_ATOMS: atom_id res chain seq x y z
N PRO A 1 -0.01 65.89 -66.00
CA PRO A 1 1.35 65.71 -65.44
C PRO A 1 1.37 64.58 -64.39
N PRO A 2 2.14 63.51 -64.63
CA PRO A 2 2.30 62.43 -63.67
C PRO A 2 3.00 62.93 -62.39
N PRO A 3 2.60 62.44 -61.20
CA PRO A 3 3.20 62.83 -59.93
C PRO A 3 4.68 62.40 -59.89
N PRO A 4 5.56 63.23 -59.30
CA PRO A 4 6.97 62.89 -59.16
C PRO A 4 7.13 61.60 -58.33
N PRO A 5 8.09 60.74 -58.70
CA PRO A 5 8.35 59.51 -57.97
C PRO A 5 8.74 59.84 -56.52
N PRO A 6 8.31 59.03 -55.54
CA PRO A 6 8.67 59.22 -54.15
C PRO A 6 10.19 59.11 -53.98
N PRO A 7 10.78 59.90 -53.07
CA PRO A 7 12.20 59.83 -52.78
C PRO A 7 12.61 58.43 -52.29
N PRO A 8 13.84 57.98 -52.59
CA PRO A 8 14.35 56.70 -52.10
C PRO A 8 14.28 56.63 -50.58
N ALA A 9 13.86 55.47 -50.06
CA ALA A 9 13.89 55.23 -48.62
C ALA A 9 15.33 55.33 -48.08
N PRO A 10 15.53 55.90 -46.88
CA PRO A 10 16.85 55.93 -46.26
C PRO A 10 17.38 54.51 -46.04
N PRO A 11 18.70 54.31 -46.12
CA PRO A 11 19.31 53.01 -45.85
C PRO A 11 19.00 52.57 -44.41
N PRO A 12 18.82 51.26 -44.17
CA PRO A 12 18.60 50.74 -42.83
C PRO A 12 19.81 51.05 -41.93
N PRO A 13 19.59 51.29 -40.63
CA PRO A 13 20.67 51.49 -39.69
C PRO A 13 21.57 50.23 -39.62
N PRO A 14 22.87 50.39 -39.36
CA PRO A 14 23.77 49.26 -39.17
C PRO A 14 23.31 48.41 -37.98
N PRO A 15 23.51 47.07 -38.03
CA PRO A 15 23.18 46.20 -36.91
C PRO A 15 24.00 46.58 -35.67
N PRO A 16 23.44 46.42 -34.46
CA PRO A 16 24.18 46.66 -33.22
C PRO A 16 25.38 45.70 -33.12
N PRO A 17 26.48 46.12 -32.48
CA PRO A 17 27.62 45.25 -32.25
C PRO A 17 27.21 44.04 -31.40
N PRO A 18 27.84 42.87 -31.59
CA PRO A 18 27.57 41.70 -30.77
C PRO A 18 27.93 41.98 -29.30
N PRO A 19 27.19 41.40 -28.34
CA PRO A 19 27.51 41.53 -26.93
C PRO A 19 28.90 40.92 -26.64
N PRO A 20 29.65 41.46 -25.66
CA PRO A 20 30.91 40.88 -25.24
C PRO A 20 30.71 39.44 -24.74
N PRO A 21 31.71 38.54 -24.92
CA PRO A 21 31.63 37.19 -24.40
C PRO A 21 31.52 37.20 -22.86
N PRO A 22 30.80 36.25 -22.26
CA PRO A 22 30.71 36.14 -20.81
C PRO A 22 32.10 35.86 -20.21
N PRO A 23 32.37 36.34 -18.99
CA PRO A 23 33.61 36.04 -18.29
C PRO A 23 33.75 34.52 -18.07
N PRO A 24 34.98 33.98 -18.06
CA PRO A 24 35.21 32.58 -17.77
C PRO A 24 34.70 32.23 -16.36
N PRO A 25 34.16 31.01 -16.15
CA PRO A 25 33.74 30.58 -14.83
C PRO A 25 34.94 30.53 -13.87
N PRO A 26 34.74 30.85 -12.58
CA PRO A 26 35.79 30.72 -11.58
C PRO A 26 36.26 29.25 -11.48
N PRO A 27 37.55 29.01 -11.18
CA PRO A 27 38.06 27.66 -10.98
C PRO A 27 37.29 26.95 -9.87
N ALA A 28 37.02 25.65 -10.06
CA ALA A 28 36.36 24.84 -9.05
C ALA A 28 37.19 24.80 -7.76
N PRO A 29 36.55 24.86 -6.57
CA PRO A 29 37.26 24.68 -5.32
C PRO A 29 37.95 23.30 -5.28
N PRO A 30 39.12 23.19 -4.61
CA PRO A 30 39.77 21.91 -4.43
C PRO A 30 38.83 20.92 -3.70
N PRO A 31 38.89 19.62 -4.03
CA PRO A 31 38.09 18.62 -3.34
C PRO A 31 38.44 18.61 -1.84
N PRO A 32 37.44 18.40 -0.96
CA PRO A 32 37.70 18.24 0.46
C PRO A 32 38.62 17.03 0.71
N PRO A 33 39.46 17.07 1.76
CA PRO A 33 40.28 15.92 2.13
C PRO A 33 39.38 14.70 2.43
N PRO A 34 39.83 13.48 2.12
CA PRO A 34 39.09 12.28 2.45
C PRO A 34 38.87 12.19 3.98
N PRO A 35 37.70 11.70 4.43
CA PRO A 35 37.45 11.50 5.86
C PRO A 35 38.47 10.50 6.44
N PRO A 36 38.85 10.64 7.71
CA PRO A 36 39.70 9.66 8.38
C PRO A 36 39.01 8.29 8.38
N PRO A 37 39.79 7.18 8.29
CA PRO A 37 39.23 5.85 8.38
C PRO A 37 38.48 5.67 9.72
N PRO A 38 37.35 4.94 9.73
CA PRO A 38 36.64 4.66 10.97
C PRO A 38 37.54 3.86 11.93
N PRO A 39 37.40 4.07 13.25
CA PRO A 39 38.12 3.26 14.23
C PRO A 39 37.72 1.77 14.07
N PRO A 40 38.64 0.83 14.38
CA PRO A 40 38.31 -0.59 14.35
C PRO A 40 37.15 -0.88 15.31
N PRO A 41 36.24 -1.80 14.95
CA PRO A 41 35.16 -2.19 15.83
C PRO A 41 35.72 -2.79 17.13
N PRO A 42 35.08 -2.55 18.28
CA PRO A 42 35.47 -3.20 19.53
C PRO A 42 35.38 -4.73 19.40
N PRO A 43 36.23 -5.49 20.11
CA PRO A 43 36.14 -6.93 20.13
C PRO A 43 34.75 -7.38 20.59
N PRO A 44 34.19 -8.45 20.00
CA PRO A 44 32.91 -8.98 20.42
C PRO A 44 33.01 -9.39 21.91
N PRO A 45 31.95 -9.13 22.71
CA PRO A 45 31.91 -9.61 24.08
C PRO A 45 32.03 -11.15 24.10
N PRO A 46 32.61 -11.73 25.15
CA PRO A 46 32.62 -13.17 25.32
C PRO A 46 31.20 -13.71 25.17
N GLY A 47 31.06 -14.79 24.39
CA GLY A 47 29.77 -15.44 24.21
C GLY A 47 29.19 -15.85 25.57
N PRO A 48 27.86 -15.79 25.75
CA PRO A 48 27.25 -16.31 26.96
C PRO A 48 27.59 -17.80 27.11
N PRO A 49 27.70 -18.30 28.35
CA PRO A 49 27.86 -19.73 28.59
C PRO A 49 26.73 -20.51 27.91
N PRO A 50 27.00 -21.73 27.41
CA PRO A 50 25.96 -22.55 26.80
C PRO A 50 24.81 -22.73 27.79
N PRO A 51 23.55 -22.60 27.32
CA PRO A 51 22.40 -22.86 28.17
C PRO A 51 22.49 -24.30 28.69
N PRO A 52 22.04 -24.56 29.94
CA PRO A 52 21.93 -25.92 30.45
C PRO A 52 21.07 -26.75 29.48
N PRO A 53 21.34 -28.06 29.35
CA PRO A 53 20.51 -28.94 28.54
C PRO A 53 19.06 -28.83 29.00
N PRO A 54 18.09 -28.78 28.07
CA PRO A 54 16.69 -28.71 28.43
C PRO A 54 16.34 -29.93 29.30
N PRO A 55 15.50 -29.76 30.33
CA PRO A 55 14.97 -30.89 31.07
C PRO A 55 14.27 -31.86 30.10
N PRO A 56 14.29 -33.17 30.39
CA PRO A 56 13.54 -34.14 29.60
C PRO A 56 12.08 -33.70 29.49
N PRO A 57 11.46 -33.85 28.31
CA PRO A 57 10.07 -33.44 28.12
C PRO A 57 9.21 -34.18 29.16
N PRO A 58 8.29 -33.46 29.84
CA PRO A 58 7.33 -34.13 30.70
C PRO A 58 6.55 -35.16 29.87
N PRO A 59 6.11 -36.28 30.47
CA PRO A 59 5.25 -37.22 29.78
C PRO A 59 4.06 -36.47 29.19
N PRO A 60 3.61 -36.83 27.97
CA PRO A 60 2.48 -36.16 27.33
C PRO A 60 1.30 -36.16 28.29
N ARG A 61 0.95 -34.97 28.79
CA ARG A 61 -0.29 -34.79 29.51
C ARG A 61 -1.42 -35.18 28.54
N PRO A 62 -2.47 -35.86 29.00
CA PRO A 62 -3.69 -35.99 28.21
C PRO A 62 -4.03 -34.60 27.71
N PHE A 63 -4.13 -34.44 26.39
CA PHE A 63 -4.53 -33.18 25.79
C PHE A 63 -5.81 -32.75 26.51
N PRO A 64 -5.85 -31.55 27.15
CA PRO A 64 -7.15 -30.98 27.46
C PRO A 64 -7.92 -30.96 26.13
N PRO A 65 -9.22 -31.30 26.12
CA PRO A 65 -10.01 -31.19 24.91
C PRO A 65 -9.74 -29.81 24.33
N SER A 66 -9.31 -29.77 23.07
CA SER A 66 -9.15 -28.54 22.29
C SER A 66 -10.25 -27.59 22.74
N PRO A 67 -9.95 -26.36 23.22
CA PRO A 67 -11.01 -25.41 23.43
C PRO A 67 -11.77 -25.39 22.12
N ALA A 68 -13.04 -25.83 22.17
CA ALA A 68 -13.94 -25.74 21.04
C ALA A 68 -13.75 -24.34 20.47
N PRO A 69 -13.67 -24.19 19.13
CA PRO A 69 -13.44 -22.88 18.51
C PRO A 69 -14.33 -21.88 19.23
N LEU A 70 -13.70 -20.97 19.98
CA LEU A 70 -14.34 -19.86 20.66
C LEU A 70 -15.27 -19.28 19.61
N GLY A 71 -16.58 -19.46 19.85
CA GLY A 71 -17.58 -19.62 18.81
C GLY A 71 -17.17 -19.01 17.49
N SER A 72 -17.05 -19.85 16.46
CA SER A 72 -17.76 -19.54 15.22
C SER A 72 -19.22 -19.32 15.59
N VAL A 73 -19.52 -18.17 16.21
CA VAL A 73 -20.77 -17.49 16.00
C VAL A 73 -20.83 -17.50 14.49
N ALA A 74 -21.76 -18.25 13.93
CA ALA A 74 -22.15 -18.07 12.56
C ALA A 74 -22.54 -16.59 12.49
N GLN A 75 -21.55 -15.74 12.21
CA GLN A 75 -21.79 -14.33 12.00
C GLN A 75 -22.79 -14.35 10.86
N PRO A 76 -23.99 -13.81 11.05
CA PRO A 76 -25.04 -13.96 10.08
C PRO A 76 -24.44 -13.50 8.76
N LEU A 77 -24.41 -14.38 7.74
CA LEU A 77 -23.87 -14.08 6.40
C LEU A 77 -24.25 -12.65 5.96
N SER A 78 -25.46 -12.23 6.37
CA SER A 78 -25.98 -10.88 6.32
C SER A 78 -24.99 -9.75 6.63
N ILE A 79 -24.15 -9.81 7.66
CA ILE A 79 -23.27 -8.66 7.98
C ILE A 79 -22.09 -8.55 7.03
N MET A 80 -21.54 -9.69 6.57
CA MET A 80 -20.47 -9.67 5.59
C MET A 80 -20.98 -9.23 4.23
N ASP A 81 -22.14 -9.74 3.81
CA ASP A 81 -22.79 -9.32 2.57
C ASP A 81 -23.10 -7.82 2.60
N ASP A 82 -23.56 -7.32 3.76
CA ASP A 82 -23.86 -5.91 3.98
C ASP A 82 -22.60 -5.04 4.01
N LEU A 83 -21.49 -5.50 4.58
CA LEU A 83 -20.19 -4.81 4.51
C LEU A 83 -19.64 -4.77 3.08
N VAL A 84 -19.80 -5.86 2.32
CA VAL A 84 -19.43 -5.93 0.90
C VAL A 84 -20.27 -4.95 0.07
N GLN A 85 -21.57 -4.87 0.33
CA GLN A 85 -22.48 -3.98 -0.43
C GLN A 85 -22.35 -2.51 -0.03
N ASN A 86 -22.21 -2.22 1.27
CA ASN A 86 -22.36 -0.86 1.77
C ASN A 86 -21.05 -0.18 2.15
N PHE A 87 -20.00 -0.93 2.53
CA PHE A 87 -18.71 -0.42 3.04
C PHE A 87 -18.83 0.96 3.73
N PRO A 88 -19.40 1.01 4.94
CA PRO A 88 -19.96 2.23 5.52
C PRO A 88 -18.91 3.18 6.13
N PHE A 89 -17.63 2.98 5.83
CA PHE A 89 -16.52 3.62 6.55
C PHE A 89 -15.87 4.80 5.80
N ALA A 90 -16.38 5.12 4.61
CA ALA A 90 -15.97 6.27 3.82
C ALA A 90 -17.14 6.75 2.96
N ALA A 91 -17.27 8.07 2.78
CA ALA A 91 -18.19 8.64 1.80
C ALA A 91 -17.68 8.32 0.38
N CYS A 92 -18.58 7.82 -0.47
CA CYS A 92 -18.31 7.52 -1.87
C CYS A 92 -19.59 7.67 -2.70
N ALA A 93 -19.45 8.19 -3.92
CA ALA A 93 -20.57 8.35 -4.85
C ALA A 93 -20.99 7.02 -5.50
N ALA A 94 -20.04 6.16 -5.87
CA ALA A 94 -20.31 4.90 -6.57
C ALA A 94 -19.53 3.72 -5.97
N ARG A 95 -20.24 2.77 -5.36
CA ARG A 95 -19.65 1.57 -4.71
C ARG A 95 -19.81 0.27 -5.47
N ASN A 96 -20.75 0.22 -6.41
CA ASN A 96 -21.10 -1.02 -7.08
C ASN A 96 -19.88 -1.57 -7.85
N ILE A 97 -19.50 -2.79 -7.53
CA ILE A 97 -18.36 -3.50 -8.10
C ILE A 97 -18.45 -3.58 -9.64
N THR A 98 -19.66 -3.66 -10.21
CA THR A 98 -19.89 -3.73 -11.66
C THR A 98 -19.52 -2.45 -12.40
N LEU A 99 -19.42 -1.32 -11.70
CA LEU A 99 -19.03 -0.05 -12.30
C LEU A 99 -17.53 0.01 -12.58
N SER A 100 -16.71 -0.79 -11.89
CA SER A 100 -15.26 -0.79 -12.01
C SER A 100 -14.74 -2.11 -12.57
N SER A 101 -13.59 -2.08 -13.23
CA SER A 101 -12.93 -3.29 -13.77
C SER A 101 -11.91 -3.83 -12.78
N TYR A 102 -11.55 -3.03 -11.77
CA TYR A 102 -10.52 -3.32 -10.80
C TYR A 102 -11.01 -4.29 -9.74
N ARG A 103 -10.25 -5.37 -9.53
CA ARG A 103 -10.50 -6.39 -8.50
C ARG A 103 -9.21 -6.74 -7.80
N LEU A 104 -9.29 -6.97 -6.49
CA LEU A 104 -8.25 -7.70 -5.77
C LEU A 104 -8.37 -9.20 -6.09
N GLY A 105 -7.25 -9.82 -6.45
CA GLY A 105 -7.10 -11.26 -6.56
C GLY A 105 -6.89 -11.92 -5.19
N PRO A 106 -6.77 -13.26 -5.15
CA PRO A 106 -6.52 -13.99 -3.91
C PRO A 106 -5.18 -13.60 -3.29
N SER A 107 -5.03 -13.90 -2.01
CA SER A 107 -3.76 -13.79 -1.31
C SER A 107 -2.75 -14.80 -1.87
N LEU A 108 -1.51 -14.34 -2.04
CA LEU A 108 -0.35 -15.12 -2.44
C LEU A 108 0.66 -15.12 -1.29
N GLY A 109 1.24 -16.27 -0.99
CA GLY A 109 2.21 -16.46 0.09
C GLY A 109 1.81 -17.59 1.04
N PRO A 110 2.44 -17.68 2.24
CA PRO A 110 3.47 -16.76 2.73
C PRO A 110 4.79 -16.87 1.97
N THR A 111 5.47 -15.73 1.79
CA THR A 111 6.91 -15.70 1.51
C THR A 111 7.63 -15.16 2.74
N SER A 112 8.51 -15.93 3.35
CA SER A 112 9.27 -15.46 4.51
C SER A 112 10.23 -14.35 4.09
N VAL A 113 10.11 -13.18 4.72
CA VAL A 113 10.99 -12.02 4.48
C VAL A 113 12.01 -11.84 5.59
N SER A 114 11.69 -12.32 6.79
CA SER A 114 12.60 -12.34 7.94
C SER A 114 12.30 -13.56 8.83
N ARG A 115 13.05 -13.72 9.93
CA ARG A 115 12.77 -14.78 10.92
C ARG A 115 11.48 -14.53 11.71
N THR A 116 10.92 -13.32 11.64
CA THR A 116 9.78 -12.90 12.44
C THR A 116 8.59 -12.43 11.62
N GLU A 117 8.75 -12.31 10.29
CA GLU A 117 7.71 -11.76 9.40
C GLU A 117 7.55 -12.60 8.13
N ASN A 118 6.29 -12.80 7.78
CA ASN A 118 5.86 -13.36 6.51
C ASN A 118 5.25 -12.25 5.64
N ARG A 119 5.51 -12.30 4.35
CA ARG A 119 4.89 -11.43 3.36
C ARG A 119 3.75 -12.17 2.65
N TYR A 120 2.63 -11.48 2.53
CA TYR A 120 1.47 -11.88 1.75
C TYR A 120 1.16 -10.80 0.72
N CYS A 121 0.97 -11.17 -0.53
CA CYS A 121 0.70 -10.24 -1.62
C CYS A 121 -0.64 -10.53 -2.27
N PHE A 122 -1.29 -9.53 -2.83
CA PHE A 122 -2.51 -9.69 -3.63
C PHE A 122 -2.49 -8.68 -4.77
N TRP A 123 -3.06 -9.09 -5.91
CA TRP A 123 -3.03 -8.29 -7.12
C TRP A 123 -4.29 -7.45 -7.26
N VAL A 124 -4.16 -6.15 -7.48
CA VAL A 124 -5.21 -5.34 -8.08
C VAL A 124 -5.05 -5.41 -9.60
N LYS A 125 -6.02 -6.00 -10.30
CA LYS A 125 -6.02 -6.15 -11.76
C LYS A 125 -7.35 -5.71 -12.36
N ARG A 126 -7.33 -5.38 -13.66
CA ARG A 126 -8.55 -5.17 -14.45
C ARG A 126 -9.02 -6.53 -14.97
N THR A 127 -10.11 -7.06 -14.42
CA THR A 127 -10.62 -8.41 -14.77
C THR A 127 -12.08 -8.43 -15.21
N GLY A 128 -12.82 -7.33 -15.05
CA GLY A 128 -14.23 -7.22 -15.47
C GLY A 128 -14.43 -6.36 -16.71
N TYR A 129 -15.44 -6.72 -17.51
CA TYR A 129 -16.03 -5.78 -18.48
C TYR A 129 -16.73 -4.66 -17.72
N VAL A 130 -16.52 -3.43 -18.15
CA VAL A 130 -17.14 -2.23 -17.59
C VAL A 130 -17.72 -1.44 -18.73
N ASP A 131 -18.91 -0.89 -18.52
CA ASP A 131 -19.49 0.07 -19.44
C ASP A 131 -18.50 1.23 -19.64
N PRO A 132 -18.08 1.55 -20.88
CA PRO A 132 -17.18 2.66 -21.13
C PRO A 132 -17.68 4.02 -20.61
N LYS A 133 -18.99 4.16 -20.37
CA LYS A 133 -19.63 5.35 -19.78
C LYS A 133 -19.62 5.35 -18.26
N SER A 134 -19.17 4.28 -17.62
CA SER A 134 -19.09 4.20 -16.17
C SER A 134 -18.08 5.22 -15.64
N ALA A 135 -18.49 5.98 -14.62
CA ALA A 135 -17.62 6.91 -13.88
C ALA A 135 -16.36 6.23 -13.29
N CYS A 136 -16.38 4.91 -13.21
CA CYS A 136 -15.33 4.07 -12.63
C CYS A 136 -14.38 3.42 -13.66
N MET A 137 -14.64 3.54 -14.97
CA MET A 137 -13.92 2.79 -16.02
C MET A 137 -12.40 3.01 -16.00
N ASN A 138 -11.97 4.26 -15.78
CA ASN A 138 -10.57 4.67 -15.77
C ASN A 138 -10.16 5.29 -14.44
N MET A 139 -10.74 4.82 -13.33
CA MET A 139 -10.30 5.29 -12.02
C MET A 139 -8.80 5.02 -11.82
N THR A 140 -8.08 5.99 -11.27
CA THR A 140 -6.74 5.77 -10.72
C THR A 140 -6.90 5.29 -9.28
N VAL A 141 -6.27 4.17 -8.91
CA VAL A 141 -6.36 3.65 -7.55
C VAL A 141 -5.46 4.49 -6.64
N ASN A 142 -6.07 5.28 -5.76
CA ASN A 142 -5.35 6.09 -4.77
C ASN A 142 -5.28 5.39 -3.40
N LYS A 143 -6.31 4.63 -3.03
CA LYS A 143 -6.39 4.01 -1.71
C LYS A 143 -7.04 2.64 -1.78
N VAL A 144 -6.55 1.72 -0.94
CA VAL A 144 -7.20 0.44 -0.62
C VAL A 144 -7.52 0.42 0.86
N ASP A 145 -8.80 0.27 1.22
CA ASP A 145 -9.20 -0.03 2.59
C ASP A 145 -9.61 -1.51 2.69
N ILE A 146 -9.15 -2.19 3.73
CA ILE A 146 -9.48 -3.59 4.04
C ILE A 146 -10.09 -3.64 5.43
N ILE A 147 -11.21 -4.35 5.59
CA ILE A 147 -11.82 -4.61 6.89
C ILE A 147 -11.04 -5.70 7.61
N VAL A 148 -10.44 -5.34 8.74
CA VAL A 148 -9.63 -6.23 9.57
C VAL A 148 -10.26 -6.40 10.96
N ASN A 149 -9.90 -7.49 11.63
CA ASN A 149 -10.32 -7.76 12.98
C ASN A 149 -9.76 -6.68 13.92
N ARG A 150 -10.62 -6.11 14.77
CA ARG A 150 -10.24 -5.09 15.74
C ARG A 150 -9.16 -5.59 16.71
N ALA A 151 -9.21 -6.86 17.12
CA ALA A 151 -8.21 -7.46 18.00
C ALA A 151 -6.79 -7.38 17.41
N CYS A 152 -6.64 -7.52 16.09
CA CYS A 152 -5.34 -7.37 15.42
C CYS A 152 -4.78 -5.95 15.53
N VAL A 153 -5.66 -4.94 15.53
CA VAL A 153 -5.26 -3.54 15.65
C VAL A 153 -4.93 -3.17 17.10
N GLU A 154 -5.50 -3.88 18.07
CA GLU A 154 -5.25 -3.68 19.50
C GLU A 154 -4.06 -4.52 20.01
N GLU A 155 -3.64 -5.56 19.28
CA GLU A 155 -2.45 -6.35 19.61
C GLU A 155 -1.18 -5.49 19.64
N SER A 156 -0.37 -5.70 20.68
CA SER A 156 0.93 -5.06 20.85
C SER A 156 2.04 -6.12 20.98
N PRO A 157 3.07 -6.10 20.12
CA PRO A 157 3.25 -5.17 19.00
C PRO A 157 2.32 -5.50 17.82
N ARG A 158 1.98 -4.47 17.03
CA ARG A 158 1.02 -4.60 15.92
C ARG A 158 1.43 -5.71 14.93
N PRO A 159 0.48 -6.53 14.44
CA PRO A 159 0.75 -7.64 13.53
C PRO A 159 1.23 -7.20 12.15
N VAL A 160 0.58 -6.20 11.56
CA VAL A 160 0.98 -5.63 10.27
C VAL A 160 2.10 -4.63 10.50
N ARG A 161 3.26 -4.89 9.89
CA ARG A 161 4.49 -4.12 10.09
C ARG A 161 4.75 -3.13 8.98
N ALA A 162 4.48 -3.54 7.76
CA ALA A 162 4.66 -2.73 6.56
C ALA A 162 3.64 -3.14 5.49
N ALA A 163 3.44 -2.23 4.55
CA ALA A 163 2.81 -2.54 3.28
C ALA A 163 3.61 -1.95 2.13
N THR A 164 3.62 -2.64 1.00
CA THR A 164 4.24 -2.17 -0.23
C THR A 164 3.28 -2.29 -1.39
N VAL A 165 3.39 -1.41 -2.38
CA VAL A 165 2.71 -1.53 -3.67
C VAL A 165 3.75 -1.59 -4.79
N ASN A 166 3.78 -2.68 -5.53
CA ASN A 166 4.84 -3.00 -6.51
C ASN A 166 6.26 -2.80 -5.91
N GLY A 167 6.45 -3.25 -4.67
CA GLY A 167 7.71 -3.11 -3.93
C GLY A 167 7.99 -1.73 -3.32
N VAL A 168 7.18 -0.70 -3.60
CA VAL A 168 7.34 0.63 -3.00
C VAL A 168 6.63 0.67 -1.63
N PRO A 169 7.33 0.97 -0.52
CA PRO A 169 6.71 1.05 0.80
C PRO A 169 5.73 2.23 0.89
N LEU A 170 4.54 1.96 1.42
CA LEU A 170 3.51 2.97 1.65
C LEU A 170 3.07 2.97 3.11
N ALA A 171 2.63 4.14 3.58
CA ALA A 171 2.09 4.30 4.92
C ALA A 171 0.76 3.54 5.06
N ILE A 172 0.63 2.82 6.17
CA ILE A 172 -0.60 2.14 6.58
C ILE A 172 -1.27 2.89 7.71
N TYR A 173 -2.60 3.00 7.64
CA TYR A 173 -3.41 3.64 8.66
C TYR A 173 -4.47 2.68 9.16
N PHE A 174 -4.59 2.57 10.47
CA PHE A 174 -5.69 1.84 11.10
C PHE A 174 -6.71 2.82 11.64
N SER A 175 -7.98 2.56 11.35
CA SER A 175 -9.08 3.33 11.94
C SER A 175 -10.07 2.36 12.58
N PRO A 176 -10.26 2.42 13.92
CA PRO A 176 -11.31 1.67 14.58
C PRO A 176 -12.68 2.12 14.09
N ARG A 177 -13.59 1.16 13.90
CA ARG A 177 -14.94 1.39 13.41
C ARG A 177 -15.95 0.58 14.20
N VAL A 178 -17.17 1.09 14.28
CA VAL A 178 -18.33 0.38 14.81
C VAL A 178 -19.42 0.44 13.78
N TYR A 179 -20.04 -0.69 13.47
CA TYR A 179 -21.12 -0.76 12.50
C TYR A 179 -22.13 -1.83 12.91
N LYS A 180 -23.41 -1.44 12.98
CA LYS A 180 -24.51 -2.31 13.46
C LYS A 180 -24.21 -2.99 14.81
N GLY A 181 -23.55 -2.27 15.72
CA GLY A 181 -23.18 -2.76 17.06
C GLY A 181 -21.91 -3.61 17.11
N GLU A 182 -21.36 -4.00 15.95
CA GLU A 182 -20.14 -4.78 15.86
C GLU A 182 -18.91 -3.87 15.70
N SER A 183 -17.78 -4.32 16.23
CA SER A 183 -16.53 -3.55 16.23
C SER A 183 -15.51 -4.10 15.22
N TYR A 184 -14.98 -3.21 14.40
CA TYR A 184 -14.08 -3.50 13.30
C TYR A 184 -12.88 -2.57 13.31
N SER A 185 -11.95 -2.77 12.39
CA SER A 185 -11.01 -1.73 11.98
C SER A 185 -10.83 -1.74 10.48
N THR A 186 -10.50 -0.59 9.90
CA THR A 186 -10.06 -0.49 8.50
C THR A 186 -8.55 -0.34 8.47
N LEU A 187 -7.88 -1.21 7.72
CA LEU A 187 -6.49 -1.04 7.29
C LEU A 187 -6.49 -0.31 5.96
N ALA A 188 -5.97 0.92 5.93
CA ALA A 188 -5.88 1.74 4.74
C ALA A 188 -4.44 1.83 4.24
N ILE A 189 -4.23 1.53 2.97
CA ILE A 189 -3.00 1.82 2.21
C ILE A 189 -3.35 2.96 1.26
N SER A 190 -2.83 4.16 1.53
CA SER A 190 -3.23 5.41 0.85
C SER A 190 -2.09 6.00 0.01
N ARG A 191 -2.41 7.01 -0.80
CA ARG A 191 -1.45 7.74 -1.65
C ARG A 191 -0.75 6.83 -2.67
N ILE A 192 -1.48 5.82 -3.14
CA ILE A 192 -1.00 4.90 -4.18
C ILE A 192 -0.82 5.66 -5.50
N SER A 193 -1.71 6.61 -5.81
CA SER A 193 -1.65 7.41 -7.03
C SER A 193 -0.47 8.38 -7.08
N ASP A 194 0.08 8.77 -5.92
CA ASP A 194 1.25 9.64 -5.85
C ASP A 194 2.51 8.95 -6.39
N VAL A 195 2.56 7.62 -6.24
CA VAL A 195 3.65 6.76 -6.75
C VAL A 195 3.28 6.15 -8.11
N PHE A 196 2.01 5.79 -8.29
CA PHE A 196 1.47 5.16 -9.48
C PHE A 196 0.34 6.01 -10.09
N PRO A 197 0.65 7.16 -10.71
CA PRO A 197 -0.35 8.10 -11.22
C PRO A 197 -1.17 7.54 -12.39
N LYS A 198 -0.67 6.47 -13.02
CA LYS A 198 -1.37 5.67 -14.02
C LYS A 198 -1.36 4.23 -13.57
N PHE A 199 -2.48 3.54 -13.78
CA PHE A 199 -2.58 2.12 -13.46
C PHE A 199 -1.62 1.30 -14.36
N PRO A 200 -0.66 0.54 -13.79
CA PRO A 200 0.30 -0.21 -14.59
C PRO A 200 -0.37 -1.34 -15.39
N PRO A 201 0.12 -1.67 -16.61
CA PRO A 201 -0.42 -2.78 -17.40
C PRO A 201 -0.42 -4.13 -16.67
N GLY A 202 0.59 -4.38 -15.83
CA GLY A 202 0.69 -5.60 -15.00
C GLY A 202 -0.21 -5.61 -13.76
N GLY A 203 -0.87 -4.50 -13.46
CA GLY A 203 -1.62 -4.30 -12.22
C GLY A 203 -0.77 -3.70 -11.10
N LEU A 204 -1.37 -3.68 -9.90
CA LEU A 204 -0.69 -3.30 -8.66
C LEU A 204 -0.59 -4.53 -7.76
N GLU A 205 0.61 -4.92 -7.36
CA GLU A 205 0.85 -5.93 -6.34
C GLU A 205 0.90 -5.25 -4.98
N VAL A 206 -0.11 -5.50 -4.15
CA VAL A 206 -0.18 -4.97 -2.80
C VAL A 206 0.29 -6.06 -1.84
N CYS A 207 1.35 -5.80 -1.08
CA CYS A 207 1.88 -6.75 -0.12
C CYS A 207 1.78 -6.22 1.31
N LEU A 208 1.50 -7.13 2.24
CA LEU A 208 1.51 -6.91 3.68
C LEU A 208 2.58 -7.77 4.32
N GLU A 209 3.34 -7.19 5.25
CA GLU A 209 4.29 -7.93 6.09
C GLU A 209 3.68 -8.14 7.47
N LEU A 210 3.44 -9.40 7.82
CA LEU A 210 2.75 -9.83 9.02
C LEU A 210 3.71 -10.53 9.97
N ARG A 211 3.64 -10.21 11.26
CA ARG A 211 4.42 -10.89 12.31
C ARG A 211 3.98 -12.34 12.45
N ILE A 212 4.93 -13.27 12.40
CA ILE A 212 4.69 -14.72 12.53
C ILE A 212 4.15 -15.09 13.92
N SER A 213 4.57 -14.39 14.97
CA SER A 213 4.16 -14.71 16.34
C SER A 213 2.78 -14.14 16.73
N SER A 214 2.11 -13.43 15.81
CA SER A 214 0.82 -12.81 16.08
C SER A 214 -0.32 -13.79 15.81
N LEU A 215 -1.46 -13.61 16.50
CA LEU A 215 -2.70 -14.30 16.15
C LEU A 215 -3.21 -13.90 14.76
N CYS A 216 -2.81 -12.73 14.27
CA CYS A 216 -3.16 -12.16 12.96
C CYS A 216 -2.00 -12.28 11.96
N SER A 217 -1.25 -13.38 12.02
CA SER A 217 -0.09 -13.64 11.16
C SER A 217 -0.44 -14.05 9.73
N GLN A 218 -1.73 -14.21 9.40
CA GLN A 218 -2.22 -14.63 8.09
C GLN A 218 -3.38 -13.73 7.64
N PRO A 219 -3.63 -13.56 6.33
CA PRO A 219 -4.77 -12.81 5.83
C PRO A 219 -6.11 -13.27 6.41
N GLU A 220 -6.30 -14.58 6.58
CA GLU A 220 -7.53 -15.20 7.08
C GLU A 220 -7.77 -14.83 8.56
N THR A 221 -6.71 -14.71 9.36
CA THR A 221 -6.83 -14.32 10.77
C THR A 221 -6.79 -12.81 10.97
N LEU A 222 -6.17 -12.07 10.05
CA LEU A 222 -6.15 -10.60 10.03
C LEU A 222 -7.51 -10.03 9.61
N CYS A 223 -8.10 -10.56 8.56
CA CYS A 223 -9.35 -10.07 8.00
C CYS A 223 -10.54 -10.44 8.87
N TYR A 224 -11.49 -9.51 8.98
CA TYR A 224 -12.66 -9.75 9.81
C TYR A 224 -13.44 -10.97 9.28
N GLY A 225 -13.83 -11.87 10.20
CA GLY A 225 -14.54 -13.12 9.91
C GLY A 225 -13.94 -14.00 8.81
N GLY A 226 -12.60 -13.99 8.65
CA GLY A 226 -11.92 -14.84 7.68
C GLY A 226 -12.02 -14.38 6.22
N ARG A 227 -12.62 -13.22 5.96
CA ARG A 227 -12.88 -12.72 4.62
C ARG A 227 -12.41 -11.27 4.49
N CYS A 228 -11.47 -11.03 3.60
CA CYS A 228 -10.97 -9.68 3.37
C CYS A 228 -11.95 -8.88 2.49
N VAL A 229 -12.93 -8.23 3.13
CA VAL A 229 -13.77 -7.23 2.47
C VAL A 229 -12.94 -5.97 2.27
N TYR A 230 -12.97 -5.42 1.06
CA TYR A 230 -12.19 -4.26 0.67
C TYR A 230 -13.01 -3.21 -0.08
N ALA A 231 -12.48 -2.00 -0.09
CA ALA A 231 -12.88 -0.92 -0.98
C ALA A 231 -11.64 -0.31 -1.64
N LEU A 232 -11.65 -0.21 -2.97
CA LEU A 232 -10.70 0.63 -3.70
C LEU A 232 -11.24 2.05 -3.73
N PHE A 233 -10.41 3.07 -3.84
CA PHE A 233 -10.86 4.46 -4.00
C PHE A 233 -9.99 5.17 -5.03
N ASN A 234 -10.63 6.03 -5.83
CA ASN A 234 -9.92 7.11 -6.50
C ASN A 234 -9.71 8.31 -5.57
N GLU A 235 -8.92 9.27 -6.02
CA GLU A 235 -8.58 10.47 -5.27
C GLU A 235 -9.83 11.27 -4.85
N ASP A 236 -10.72 11.52 -5.80
CA ASP A 236 -11.94 12.31 -5.58
C ASP A 236 -13.08 11.53 -4.90
N ARG A 237 -12.89 10.24 -4.61
CA ARG A 237 -13.91 9.34 -4.01
C ARG A 237 -15.22 9.27 -4.79
N THR A 238 -15.16 9.54 -6.09
CA THR A 238 -16.30 9.37 -7.01
C THR A 238 -16.49 7.92 -7.41
N CYS A 239 -15.43 7.11 -7.34
CA CYS A 239 -15.45 5.69 -7.62
C CYS A 239 -14.75 4.89 -6.51
N CYS A 240 -15.51 4.02 -5.84
CA CYS A 240 -14.98 3.21 -4.76
C CYS A 240 -15.57 1.78 -4.77
N PRO A 241 -15.20 0.94 -5.74
CA PRO A 241 -15.78 -0.38 -5.86
C PRO A 241 -15.46 -1.22 -4.61
N THR A 242 -16.49 -1.86 -4.07
CA THR A 242 -16.41 -2.69 -2.88
C THR A 242 -16.56 -4.16 -3.26
N SER A 243 -15.77 -5.03 -2.65
CA SER A 243 -15.90 -6.47 -2.87
C SER A 243 -15.24 -7.25 -1.75
N GLN A 244 -15.23 -8.57 -1.89
CA GLN A 244 -14.43 -9.47 -1.07
C GLN A 244 -13.27 -10.03 -1.89
N MET A 245 -12.12 -10.21 -1.25
CA MET A 245 -11.00 -10.93 -1.83
C MET A 245 -11.43 -12.40 -2.08
N PRO A 246 -11.12 -12.98 -3.25
CA PRO A 246 -11.29 -14.41 -3.47
C PRO A 246 -10.48 -15.21 -2.45
N VAL A 247 -11.01 -16.36 -2.03
CA VAL A 247 -10.25 -17.34 -1.26
C VAL A 247 -9.19 -17.94 -2.19
N ALA A 248 -7.96 -18.10 -1.69
CA ALA A 248 -6.85 -18.73 -2.40
C ALA A 248 -7.07 -20.23 -2.64
#